data_AF-A0A1Y2T7B7-F1
#
_entry.id   AF-A0A1Y2T7B7-F1
#
_cell.length_a   1.000
_cell.length_b   1.000
_cell.length_c   1.000
_cell.angle_alpha   90.00
_cell.angle_beta   90.00
_cell.angle_gamma   90.00
#
_symmetry.space_group_name_H-M   'P 1'
#
loop_
_entity.id
_entity.type
_entity.pdbx_description
1 polymer ?
#
loop_
_entity_poly.entity_id
_entity_poly.type
_entity_poly.pdbx_seq_one_letter_code
_entity_poly.pdbx_strand_id
1 'polypeptide(L)'
;MERMPRLRPFRPEDLTAILERVVSDLPGTIGVYVTDLATGRSAGLNPMAEFYAASTIKVPIAMAVLWLADRRRISLDQTIAYQPEDYQAGTGILQATIQPGDQCPSGGCWSS
;
A
#
# COMPACT_ATOMS: atom_id res chain seq x y z
N MET A 1 23.94 9.81 20.34
CA MET A 1 23.59 9.24 19.02
C MET A 1 24.00 7.78 19.05
N GLU A 2 23.06 6.90 19.37
CA GLU A 2 23.32 5.48 19.56
C GLU A 2 23.73 4.86 18.21
N ARG A 3 24.83 4.10 18.22
CA ARG A 3 25.42 3.55 17.01
C ARG A 3 24.48 2.48 16.46
N MET A 4 23.84 2.75 15.32
CA MET A 4 22.91 1.81 14.69
C MET A 4 23.60 0.45 14.57
N PRO A 5 22.99 -0.65 15.06
CA PRO A 5 23.63 -1.96 15.03
C PRO A 5 23.98 -2.31 13.59
N ARG A 6 25.19 -2.87 13.37
CA ARG A 6 25.59 -3.32 12.04
C ARG A 6 24.66 -4.45 11.62
N LEU A 7 23.71 -4.14 10.75
CA LEU A 7 22.84 -5.12 10.12
C LEU A 7 23.71 -6.05 9.27
N ARG A 8 23.42 -7.35 9.31
CA ARG A 8 24.10 -8.32 8.45
C ARG A 8 23.78 -7.99 6.99
N PRO A 9 24.73 -8.21 6.05
CA PRO A 9 24.44 -8.04 4.64
C PRO A 9 23.22 -8.86 4.23
N PHE A 10 22.34 -8.28 3.40
CA PHE A 10 21.17 -8.99 2.90
C PHE A 10 21.60 -10.19 2.06
N ARG A 11 21.09 -11.37 2.43
CA ARG A 11 21.29 -12.65 1.75
C ARG A 11 19.92 -13.26 1.46
N PRO A 12 19.48 -13.24 0.19
CA PRO A 12 18.18 -13.76 -0.19
C PRO A 12 17.94 -15.20 0.22
N GLU A 13 18.93 -16.06 0.01
CA GLU A 13 18.91 -17.47 0.38
C GLU A 13 18.60 -17.69 1.87
N ASP A 14 19.25 -16.93 2.76
CA ASP A 14 19.00 -16.99 4.20
C ASP A 14 17.57 -16.54 4.54
N LEU A 15 17.07 -15.50 3.88
CA LEU A 15 15.72 -14.99 4.10
C LEU A 15 14.66 -15.97 3.59
N THR A 16 14.81 -16.54 2.40
CA THR A 16 13.87 -17.54 1.86
C THR A 16 13.73 -18.74 2.80
N ALA A 17 14.84 -19.29 3.30
CA ALA A 17 14.81 -20.40 4.25
C ALA A 17 14.10 -20.03 5.58
N ILE A 18 14.29 -18.79 6.06
CA ILE A 18 13.57 -18.29 7.24
C ILE A 18 12.07 -18.20 6.95
N LEU A 19 11.68 -17.66 5.80
CA LEU A 19 10.28 -17.51 5.40
C LEU A 19 9.59 -18.88 5.31
N GLU A 20 10.18 -19.84 4.60
CA GLU A 20 9.67 -21.21 4.48
C GLU A 20 9.45 -21.88 5.84
N ARG A 21 10.39 -21.72 6.77
CA ARG A 21 10.27 -22.25 8.12
C ARG A 21 9.18 -21.57 8.94
N VAL A 22 9.01 -20.25 8.80
CA VAL A 22 8.00 -19.49 9.57
C VAL A 22 6.59 -19.82 9.10
N VAL A 23 6.42 -20.09 7.81
CA VAL A 23 5.09 -20.32 7.21
C VAL A 23 4.66 -21.78 7.18
N SER A 24 5.54 -22.74 7.50
CA SER A 24 5.30 -24.18 7.29
C SER A 24 4.04 -24.70 7.97
N ASP A 25 3.70 -24.13 9.12
CA ASP A 25 2.59 -24.57 9.97
C ASP A 25 1.34 -23.69 9.80
N LEU A 26 1.40 -22.69 8.91
CA LEU A 26 0.30 -21.77 8.66
C LEU A 26 -0.62 -22.31 7.55
N PRO A 27 -1.95 -22.27 7.73
CA PRO A 27 -2.88 -22.71 6.70
C PRO A 27 -2.91 -21.70 5.54
N GLY A 28 -3.10 -22.23 4.31
CA GLY A 28 -3.28 -21.43 3.10
C GLY A 28 -1.99 -21.19 2.32
N THR A 29 -2.06 -20.32 1.31
CA THR A 29 -0.90 -19.91 0.50
C THR A 29 -0.40 -18.57 1.01
N ILE A 30 0.90 -18.48 1.32
CA ILE A 30 1.54 -17.23 1.77
C ILE A 30 2.50 -16.77 0.69
N GLY A 31 2.37 -15.51 0.28
CA GLY A 31 3.25 -14.83 -0.66
C GLY A 31 4.10 -13.78 0.05
N VAL A 32 5.40 -13.78 -0.19
CA VAL A 32 6.33 -12.76 0.29
C VAL A 32 7.30 -12.42 -0.82
N TYR A 33 7.56 -11.13 -1.04
CA TYR A 33 8.58 -10.66 -1.96
C TYR A 33 9.34 -9.49 -1.36
N VAL A 34 10.68 -9.58 -1.36
CA VAL A 34 11.57 -8.56 -0.82
C VAL A 34 12.64 -8.26 -1.85
N THR A 35 12.85 -6.98 -2.13
CA THR A 35 13.95 -6.50 -2.99
C THR A 35 14.79 -5.50 -2.22
N ASP A 36 16.10 -5.71 -2.20
CA ASP A 36 17.06 -4.71 -1.75
C ASP A 36 17.29 -3.70 -2.89
N LEU A 37 16.86 -2.47 -2.66
CA LEU A 37 16.94 -1.40 -3.66
C LEU A 37 18.38 -0.96 -3.97
N ALA A 38 19.34 -1.20 -3.06
CA ALA A 38 20.73 -0.83 -3.27
C ALA A 38 21.48 -1.83 -4.17
N THR A 39 21.15 -3.12 -4.06
CA THR A 39 21.86 -4.20 -4.77
C THR A 39 21.04 -4.86 -5.88
N GLY A 40 19.72 -4.65 -5.89
CA GLY A 40 18.78 -5.34 -6.80
C GLY A 40 18.56 -6.82 -6.46
N ARG A 41 19.17 -7.35 -5.39
CA ARG A 41 18.94 -8.73 -4.95
C ARG A 41 17.53 -8.86 -4.40
N SER A 42 16.89 -10.00 -4.68
CA SER A 42 15.53 -10.28 -4.20
C SER A 42 15.41 -11.65 -3.57
N ALA A 43 14.52 -11.77 -2.58
CA ALA A 43 14.10 -13.02 -1.96
C ALA A 43 12.57 -13.12 -1.99
N GLY A 44 12.03 -14.32 -1.90
CA GLY A 44 10.58 -14.46 -1.80
C GLY A 44 10.09 -15.89 -1.65
N LEU A 45 8.83 -15.99 -1.27
CA LEU A 45 8.03 -17.19 -1.17
C LEU A 45 6.79 -16.99 -2.04
N ASN A 46 6.49 -17.92 -2.95
CA ASN A 46 5.37 -17.82 -3.90
C ASN A 46 5.26 -16.43 -4.57
N PRO A 47 6.36 -15.84 -5.09
CA PRO A 47 6.40 -14.42 -5.44
C PRO A 47 5.46 -14.05 -6.60
N MET A 48 5.08 -15.03 -7.43
CA MET A 48 4.20 -14.86 -8.59
C MET A 48 2.77 -15.39 -8.36
N ALA A 49 2.44 -15.82 -7.13
CA ALA A 49 1.08 -16.25 -6.82
C ALA A 49 0.14 -15.04 -6.79
N GLU A 50 -1.12 -15.25 -7.21
CA GLU A 50 -2.15 -14.21 -7.20
C GLU A 50 -2.88 -14.17 -5.85
N PHE A 51 -3.12 -12.96 -5.36
CA PHE A 51 -3.80 -12.72 -4.09
C PHE A 51 -4.86 -11.63 -4.25
N TYR A 52 -5.91 -11.68 -3.43
CA TYR A 52 -6.82 -10.55 -3.30
C TYR A 52 -6.08 -9.35 -2.72
N ALA A 53 -5.97 -8.27 -3.50
CA ALA A 53 -5.26 -7.07 -3.07
C ALA A 53 -5.89 -6.39 -1.85
N ALA A 54 -7.20 -6.60 -1.59
CA ALA A 54 -7.94 -5.91 -0.53
C ALA A 54 -7.63 -4.40 -0.56
N SER A 55 -7.38 -3.77 0.59
CA SER A 55 -7.05 -2.34 0.62
C SER A 55 -5.66 -1.97 0.07
N THR A 56 -4.79 -2.92 -0.29
CA THR A 56 -3.50 -2.59 -0.92
C THR A 56 -3.64 -2.05 -2.34
N ILE A 57 -4.78 -2.31 -3.00
CA ILE A 57 -5.12 -1.73 -4.32
C ILE A 57 -5.12 -0.19 -4.32
N LYS A 58 -5.30 0.43 -3.15
CA LYS A 58 -5.27 1.90 -3.01
C LYS A 58 -3.91 2.49 -3.39
N VAL A 59 -2.81 1.75 -3.24
CA VAL A 59 -1.46 2.21 -3.61
C VAL A 59 -1.35 2.47 -5.12
N PRO A 60 -1.61 1.51 -6.02
CA PRO A 60 -1.56 1.79 -7.46
C PRO A 60 -2.62 2.81 -7.91
N ILE A 61 -3.79 2.88 -7.27
CA ILE A 61 -4.78 3.94 -7.53
C ILE A 61 -4.20 5.32 -7.18
N ALA A 62 -3.62 5.48 -6.00
CA ALA A 62 -2.99 6.74 -5.59
C ALA A 62 -1.81 7.11 -6.50
N MET A 63 -0.99 6.13 -6.91
CA MET A 63 0.08 6.35 -7.87
C MET A 63 -0.45 6.86 -9.22
N ALA A 64 -1.56 6.30 -9.72
CA ALA A 64 -2.19 6.76 -10.95
C ALA A 64 -2.72 8.20 -10.84
N VAL A 65 -3.36 8.55 -9.72
CA VAL A 65 -3.81 9.92 -9.42
C VAL A 65 -2.62 10.89 -9.40
N LEU A 66 -1.55 10.55 -8.68
CA LEU A 66 -0.34 11.38 -8.62
C LEU A 66 0.33 11.52 -10.00
N TRP A 67 0.35 10.46 -10.80
CA TRP A 67 0.88 10.49 -12.17
C TRP A 67 0.09 11.42 -13.11
N LEU A 68 -1.24 11.48 -12.95
CA LEU A 68 -2.11 12.41 -13.67
C LEU A 68 -1.91 13.86 -13.19
N ALA A 69 -1.76 14.06 -11.89
CA ALA A 69 -1.50 15.38 -11.30
C ALA A 69 -0.16 15.95 -11.74
N ASP A 70 0.90 15.13 -11.74
CA ASP A 70 2.24 15.48 -12.26
C ASP A 70 2.18 15.94 -13.73
N ARG A 71 1.31 15.30 -14.53
CA ARG A 71 1.04 15.68 -15.93
C ARG A 71 0.06 16.84 -16.10
N ARG A 72 -0.36 17.49 -15.00
CA ARG A 72 -1.33 18.58 -14.97
C ARG A 72 -2.67 18.21 -15.63
N ARG A 73 -3.04 16.92 -15.63
CA ARG A 73 -4.33 16.44 -16.16
C ARG A 73 -5.44 16.55 -15.13
N ILE A 74 -5.09 16.57 -13.86
CA ILE A 74 -5.96 16.82 -12.72
C ILE A 74 -5.23 17.75 -11.75
N SER A 75 -5.96 18.38 -10.83
CA SER A 75 -5.38 19.11 -9.70
C SER A 75 -5.64 18.33 -8.42
N LEU A 76 -4.65 18.21 -7.53
CA LEU A 76 -4.86 17.60 -6.21
C LEU A 76 -5.74 18.48 -5.30
N ASP A 77 -5.80 19.77 -5.58
CA ASP A 77 -6.67 20.74 -4.90
C ASP A 77 -8.11 20.73 -5.44
N GLN A 78 -8.38 19.96 -6.51
CA GLN A 78 -9.72 19.81 -7.04
C GLN A 78 -10.65 19.22 -5.99
N THR A 79 -11.79 19.84 -5.73
CA THR A 79 -12.81 19.26 -4.88
C THR A 79 -13.73 18.33 -5.68
N ILE A 80 -14.11 17.23 -5.05
CA ILE A 80 -15.07 16.25 -5.57
C ILE A 80 -16.25 16.21 -4.60
N ALA A 81 -17.47 16.30 -5.14
CA ALA A 81 -18.68 16.21 -4.35
C ALA A 81 -18.91 14.74 -3.96
N TYR A 82 -19.05 14.49 -2.66
CA TYR A 82 -19.38 13.16 -2.16
C TYR A 82 -20.88 12.91 -2.28
N GLN A 83 -21.26 11.88 -3.04
CA GLN A 83 -22.66 11.51 -3.24
C GLN A 83 -23.07 10.38 -2.29
N PRO A 84 -24.37 10.24 -1.96
CA PRO A 84 -24.86 9.13 -1.16
C PRO A 84 -24.44 7.75 -1.69
N GLU A 85 -24.36 7.61 -3.02
CA GLU A 85 -24.00 6.36 -3.69
C GLU A 85 -22.51 6.00 -3.56
N ASP A 86 -21.65 6.98 -3.23
CA ASP A 86 -20.22 6.76 -2.98
C ASP A 86 -19.98 6.13 -1.60
N TYR A 87 -21.02 6.02 -0.77
CA TYR A 87 -20.91 5.41 0.55
C TYR A 87 -20.64 3.91 0.49
N GLN A 88 -19.50 3.52 1.03
CA GLN A 88 -19.18 2.13 1.35
C GLN A 88 -18.75 2.00 2.80
N ALA A 89 -19.09 0.88 3.45
CA ALA A 89 -18.61 0.52 4.78
C ALA A 89 -17.07 0.26 4.77
N GLY A 90 -16.38 0.48 5.89
CA GLY A 90 -14.91 0.40 5.99
C GLY A 90 -14.06 1.45 5.24
N THR A 91 -14.60 2.59 4.80
CA THR A 91 -13.85 3.68 4.12
C THR A 91 -13.09 4.63 5.05
N GLY A 92 -13.02 4.31 6.34
CA GLY A 92 -12.19 5.03 7.30
C GLY A 92 -12.66 6.47 7.51
N ILE A 93 -11.76 7.45 7.37
CA ILE A 93 -12.03 8.86 7.67
C ILE A 93 -13.22 9.43 6.87
N LEU A 94 -13.48 8.89 5.67
CA LEU A 94 -14.61 9.31 4.83
C LEU A 94 -15.97 9.03 5.51
N GLN A 95 -16.08 7.98 6.33
CA GLN A 95 -17.29 7.72 7.13
C GLN A 95 -17.40 8.61 8.35
N ALA A 96 -16.26 8.96 8.95
CA ALA A 96 -16.25 9.68 10.23
C ALA A 96 -16.51 11.17 10.06
N THR A 97 -16.18 11.73 8.89
CA THR A 97 -16.05 13.19 8.72
C THR A 97 -16.82 13.78 7.54
N ILE A 98 -17.40 12.98 6.67
CA ILE A 98 -18.03 13.46 5.42
C ILE A 98 -19.51 13.08 5.37
N GLN A 99 -20.34 14.06 5.04
CA GLN A 99 -21.76 13.91 4.76
C GLN A 99 -22.04 14.04 3.26
N PRO A 100 -23.14 13.43 2.75
CA PRO A 100 -23.54 13.65 1.36
C PRO A 100 -23.71 15.14 1.05
N GLY A 101 -23.08 15.59 -0.04
CA GLY A 101 -23.04 17.00 -0.45
C GLY A 101 -21.78 17.76 0.00
N ASP A 102 -20.94 17.18 0.86
CA ASP A 102 -19.67 17.78 1.23
C ASP A 102 -18.68 17.81 0.05
N GLN A 103 -17.88 18.87 -0.02
CA GLN A 103 -16.82 19.03 -1.01
C GLN A 103 -15.49 18.56 -0.43
N CYS A 104 -14.94 17.49 -0.98
CA CYS A 104 -13.68 16.94 -0.50
C CYS A 104 -12.54 17.21 -1.49
N PRO A 105 -11.39 17.77 -1.06
CA PRO A 105 -10.22 17.86 -1.94
C PRO A 105 -9.84 16.46 -2.44
N SER A 106 -9.34 16.35 -3.67
CA SER A 106 -8.95 15.06 -4.26
C SER A 106 -7.75 14.41 -3.56
N GLY A 107 -7.00 15.19 -2.76
CA GLY A 107 -6.01 14.72 -1.78
C GLY A 107 -6.59 14.21 -0.45
N GLY A 108 -7.90 14.32 -0.24
CA GLY A 108 -8.65 13.86 0.93
C GLY A 108 -8.98 14.95 1.97
N CYS A 109 -10.04 14.69 2.74
CA CYS A 109 -10.51 15.52 3.85
C CYS A 109 -9.80 15.10 5.15
N TRP A 110 -8.53 15.49 5.32
CA TRP A 110 -7.69 15.11 6.47
C TRP A 110 -7.53 16.20 7.53
N SER A 111 -8.44 17.17 7.59
CA SER A 111 -8.33 18.30 8.51
C SER A 111 -9.46 18.31 9.54
N SER A 112 -9.23 17.61 10.64
CA SER A 112 -9.52 18.03 12.02
C SER A 112 -8.87 17.05 13.00
#